data_AF-A0AAW3RWK5-F1
#
_entry.id   AF-A0AAW3RWK5-F1
#
_cell.length_a   1.000
_cell.length_b   1.000
_cell.length_c   1.000
_cell.angle_alpha   90.00
_cell.angle_beta   90.00
_cell.angle_gamma   90.00
#
_symmetry.space_group_name_H-M   'P 1'
#
loop_
_entity.id
_entity.type
_entity.pdbx_description
1 polymer ?
#
loop_
_entity_poly.entity_id
_entity_poly.type
_entity_poly.pdbx_seq_one_letter_code
_entity_poly.pdbx_strand_id
1 'polypeptide(L)'
;MSQKAEQTDKPVTPPDVLKKTADEYQKRRAEHFANASELDNIDTAIARAKEQKANTEAENQLSDTDWRARFLAARGEMTEELKSQQLQRLAQRELAQEYDGLLVQLEIDQLKQKAKCHFSAKGCRDAYKTALFQYAHREFGLAMNNISEDLIRAIKLYRHMYDVTTSEFTEGLAYQDPDKRVINQVIDHLMAKSNKYQFNMDNEPELSSLRLYQPALPHSDFPPVSTPCQNTKFWRELKEKEEALKTRSQKV
;
A
#
# COMPACT_ATOMS: atom_id res chain seq x y z
N MET A 1 11.27 12.09 -52.72
CA MET A 1 10.60 12.65 -51.53
C MET A 1 10.54 11.55 -50.48
N SER A 2 11.65 11.30 -49.77
CA SER A 2 11.67 10.35 -48.63
C SER A 2 12.06 11.14 -47.40
N GLN A 3 11.09 11.41 -46.54
CA GLN A 3 11.33 11.98 -45.22
C GLN A 3 11.81 10.86 -44.30
N LYS A 4 13.08 10.93 -43.92
CA LYS A 4 13.66 10.13 -42.85
C LYS A 4 13.30 10.82 -41.54
N ALA A 5 12.46 10.17 -40.73
CA ALA A 5 12.15 10.64 -39.38
C ALA A 5 13.39 10.49 -38.50
N GLU A 6 14.00 11.60 -38.11
CA GLU A 6 14.98 11.66 -37.03
C GLU A 6 14.25 11.56 -35.69
N GLN A 7 14.22 10.36 -35.13
CA GLN A 7 14.00 10.19 -33.69
C GLN A 7 15.24 10.69 -32.96
N THR A 8 15.10 11.87 -32.36
CA THR A 8 16.08 12.42 -31.43
C THR A 8 15.86 11.79 -30.06
N ASP A 9 16.45 10.61 -29.87
CA ASP A 9 16.56 10.00 -28.55
C ASP A 9 17.66 10.77 -27.78
N LYS A 10 17.25 11.81 -27.05
CA LYS A 10 18.16 12.54 -26.17
C LYS A 10 18.57 11.60 -25.04
N PRO A 11 19.87 11.42 -24.77
CA PRO A 11 20.32 10.58 -23.66
C PRO A 11 19.80 11.18 -22.35
N VAL A 12 18.89 10.47 -21.70
CA VAL A 12 18.37 10.84 -20.37
C VAL A 12 19.54 10.84 -19.40
N THR A 13 19.94 12.02 -18.95
CA THR A 13 21.07 12.16 -18.02
C THR A 13 20.74 11.53 -16.66
N PRO A 14 21.70 10.92 -15.94
CA PRO A 14 21.48 10.25 -14.65
C PRO A 14 20.69 11.04 -13.58
N PRO A 15 20.82 12.37 -13.45
CA PRO A 15 20.03 13.16 -12.50
C PRO A 15 18.53 13.19 -12.83
N ASP A 16 18.18 13.04 -14.10
CA ASP A 16 16.80 13.11 -14.60
C ASP A 16 16.03 11.81 -14.28
N VAL A 17 16.73 10.67 -14.30
CA VAL A 17 16.19 9.36 -13.92
C VAL A 17 15.76 9.33 -12.45
N LEU A 18 16.56 9.94 -11.56
CA LEU A 18 16.27 9.96 -10.12
C LEU A 18 15.07 10.82 -9.77
N LYS A 19 14.97 12.00 -10.37
CA LYS A 19 13.80 12.86 -10.20
C LYS A 19 12.54 12.15 -10.66
N LYS A 20 12.60 11.50 -11.82
CA LYS A 20 11.48 10.73 -12.36
C LYS A 20 11.02 9.60 -11.43
N THR A 21 11.95 8.82 -10.86
CA THR A 21 11.58 7.71 -9.96
C THR A 21 11.06 8.21 -8.61
N ALA A 22 11.60 9.32 -8.10
CA ALA A 22 11.10 9.97 -6.90
C ALA A 22 9.68 10.54 -7.10
N ASP A 23 9.44 11.23 -8.21
CA ASP A 23 8.12 11.78 -8.56
C ASP A 23 7.09 10.67 -8.76
N GLU A 24 7.49 9.57 -9.43
CA GLU A 24 6.62 8.40 -9.59
C GLU A 24 6.26 7.80 -8.22
N TYR A 25 7.22 7.64 -7.30
CA TYR A 25 6.95 7.18 -5.95
C TYR A 25 5.94 8.09 -5.23
N GLN A 26 6.14 9.42 -5.27
CA GLN A 26 5.21 10.36 -4.62
C GLN A 26 3.81 10.31 -5.21
N LYS A 27 3.71 10.19 -6.54
CA LYS A 27 2.42 10.04 -7.23
C LYS A 27 1.70 8.76 -6.78
N ARG A 28 2.38 7.61 -6.83
CA ARG A 28 1.81 6.31 -6.39
C ARG A 28 1.39 6.33 -4.93
N ARG A 29 2.15 7.04 -4.10
CA ARG A 29 1.85 7.24 -2.69
C ARG A 29 0.57 8.06 -2.52
N ALA A 30 0.45 9.20 -3.19
CA ALA A 30 -0.76 10.02 -3.15
C ALA A 30 -2.00 9.23 -3.62
N GLU A 31 -1.87 8.48 -4.72
CA GLU A 31 -2.93 7.58 -5.21
C GLU A 31 -3.34 6.54 -4.16
N HIS A 32 -2.38 5.93 -3.47
CA HIS A 32 -2.67 4.96 -2.42
C HIS A 32 -3.40 5.60 -1.22
N PHE A 33 -2.97 6.78 -0.75
CA PHE A 33 -3.65 7.48 0.35
C PHE A 33 -5.07 7.91 -0.02
N ALA A 34 -5.30 8.32 -1.27
CA ALA A 34 -6.65 8.57 -1.77
C ALA A 34 -7.50 7.30 -1.71
N ASN A 35 -6.97 6.16 -2.18
CA ASN A 35 -7.68 4.88 -2.10
C ASN A 35 -7.98 4.43 -0.67
N ALA A 36 -7.06 4.64 0.26
CA ALA A 36 -7.24 4.33 1.67
C ALA A 36 -8.34 5.20 2.30
N SER A 37 -8.35 6.50 2.01
CA SER A 37 -9.40 7.41 2.46
C SER A 37 -10.78 7.01 1.92
N GLU A 38 -10.86 6.56 0.68
CA GLU A 38 -12.13 6.06 0.13
C GLU A 38 -12.61 4.78 0.83
N LEU A 39 -11.69 3.91 1.27
CA LEU A 39 -12.07 2.74 2.05
C LEU A 39 -12.62 3.15 3.42
N ASP A 40 -12.00 4.11 4.09
CA ASP A 40 -12.48 4.65 5.37
C ASP A 40 -13.87 5.30 5.23
N ASN A 41 -14.12 5.98 4.10
CA ASN A 41 -15.44 6.54 3.77
C ASN A 41 -16.49 5.44 3.61
N ILE A 42 -16.17 4.35 2.91
CA ILE A 42 -17.07 3.19 2.74
C ILE A 42 -17.35 2.53 4.09
N ASP A 43 -16.33 2.32 4.93
CA ASP A 43 -16.47 1.74 6.27
C ASP A 43 -17.39 2.59 7.15
N THR A 44 -17.25 3.92 7.07
CA THR A 44 -18.12 4.87 7.77
C THR A 44 -19.56 4.80 7.25
N ALA A 45 -19.75 4.69 5.92
CA ALA A 45 -21.07 4.54 5.31
C ALA A 45 -21.76 3.24 5.73
N ILE A 46 -21.02 2.12 5.80
CA ILE A 46 -21.52 0.83 6.30
C ILE A 46 -21.96 0.96 7.75
N ALA A 47 -21.13 1.57 8.61
CA ALA A 47 -21.47 1.76 10.02
C ALA A 47 -22.76 2.58 10.19
N ARG A 48 -22.88 3.69 9.45
CA ARG A 48 -24.09 4.52 9.45
C ARG A 48 -25.32 3.76 8.95
N ALA A 49 -25.19 3.00 7.86
CA ALA A 49 -26.31 2.22 7.32
C ALA A 49 -26.79 1.14 8.31
N LYS A 50 -25.86 0.48 9.01
CA LYS A 50 -26.20 -0.49 10.07
C LYS A 50 -26.94 0.17 11.24
N GLU A 51 -26.47 1.33 11.68
CA GLU A 51 -27.11 2.09 12.76
C GLU A 51 -28.52 2.55 12.37
N GLN A 52 -28.68 3.15 11.18
CA GLN A 52 -29.99 3.60 10.69
C GLN A 52 -30.99 2.46 10.52
N LYS A 53 -30.51 1.30 10.02
CA LYS A 53 -31.32 0.10 9.93
C LYS A 53 -31.80 -0.35 11.32
N ALA A 54 -30.89 -0.47 12.29
CA ALA A 54 -31.22 -0.90 13.64
C ALA A 54 -32.24 0.02 14.32
N ASN A 55 -32.10 1.34 14.14
CA ASN A 55 -33.05 2.33 14.65
C ASN A 55 -34.43 2.16 14.01
N THR A 56 -34.48 1.99 12.68
CA THR A 56 -35.74 1.78 11.94
C THR A 56 -36.47 0.51 12.39
N GLU A 57 -35.72 -0.58 12.61
CA GLU A 57 -36.28 -1.84 13.10
C GLU A 57 -36.80 -1.73 14.54
N ALA A 58 -36.07 -1.02 15.42
CA ALA A 58 -36.48 -0.79 16.81
C ALA A 58 -37.77 0.04 16.88
N GLU A 59 -37.87 1.12 16.10
CA GLU A 59 -39.07 1.95 16.00
C GLU A 59 -40.28 1.15 15.49
N ASN A 60 -40.08 0.31 14.46
CA ASN A 60 -41.15 -0.51 13.91
C ASN A 60 -41.64 -1.58 14.90
N GLN A 61 -40.77 -2.18 15.71
CA GLN A 61 -41.15 -3.16 16.74
C GLN A 61 -41.98 -2.52 17.87
N LEU A 62 -41.57 -1.34 18.33
CA LEU A 62 -42.33 -0.57 19.33
C LEU A 62 -43.71 -0.18 18.77
N SER A 63 -43.75 0.27 17.51
CA SER A 63 -45.01 0.61 16.83
C SER A 63 -45.91 -0.62 16.60
N ASP A 64 -45.35 -1.81 16.31
CA ASP A 64 -46.11 -3.04 16.10
C ASP A 64 -46.85 -3.52 17.34
N THR A 65 -46.18 -3.49 18.49
CA THR A 65 -46.79 -3.90 19.77
C THR A 65 -47.91 -2.95 20.18
N ASP A 66 -47.72 -1.63 20.06
CA ASP A 66 -48.75 -0.62 20.35
C ASP A 66 -49.94 -0.71 19.37
N TRP A 67 -49.66 -0.86 18.08
CA TRP A 67 -50.70 -0.96 17.05
C TRP A 67 -51.58 -2.20 17.23
N ARG A 68 -50.99 -3.37 17.51
CA ARG A 68 -51.76 -4.61 17.75
C ARG A 68 -52.67 -4.46 18.98
N ALA A 69 -52.18 -3.84 20.06
CA ALA A 69 -52.97 -3.59 21.25
C ALA A 69 -54.18 -2.69 20.95
N ARG A 70 -53.99 -1.61 20.18
CA ARG A 70 -55.06 -0.69 19.77
C ARG A 70 -56.06 -1.33 18.81
N PHE A 71 -55.60 -2.12 17.85
CA PHE A 71 -56.47 -2.84 16.92
C PHE A 71 -57.36 -3.86 17.64
N LEU A 72 -56.82 -4.58 18.62
CA LEU A 72 -57.57 -5.50 19.48
C LEU A 72 -58.59 -4.74 20.36
N ALA A 73 -58.18 -3.62 20.95
CA ALA A 73 -59.06 -2.78 21.76
C ALA A 73 -60.25 -2.23 20.95
N ALA A 74 -60.00 -1.84 19.69
CA ALA A 74 -61.02 -1.43 18.72
C ALA A 74 -61.85 -2.59 18.14
N ARG A 75 -61.62 -3.83 18.58
CA ARG A 75 -62.30 -5.05 18.10
C ARG A 75 -62.28 -5.22 16.58
N GLY A 76 -61.21 -4.74 15.93
CA GLY A 76 -61.03 -4.84 14.49
C GLY A 76 -61.61 -3.68 13.67
N GLU A 77 -62.18 -2.64 14.30
CA GLU A 77 -62.63 -1.44 13.60
C GLU A 77 -61.43 -0.60 13.12
N MET A 78 -61.30 -0.43 11.80
CA MET A 78 -60.18 0.29 11.18
C MET A 78 -60.44 1.80 11.12
N THR A 79 -60.06 2.50 12.20
CA THR A 79 -60.05 3.97 12.24
C THR A 79 -58.99 4.56 11.30
N GLU A 80 -59.13 5.82 10.91
CA GLU A 80 -58.13 6.50 10.08
C GLU A 80 -56.75 6.55 10.74
N GLU A 81 -56.71 6.73 12.06
CA GLU A 81 -55.48 6.71 12.86
C GLU A 81 -54.79 5.35 12.77
N LEU A 82 -55.51 4.24 12.94
CA LEU A 82 -54.96 2.88 12.80
C LEU A 82 -54.46 2.59 11.38
N LYS A 83 -55.15 3.09 10.35
CA LYS A 83 -54.69 3.00 8.96
C LYS A 83 -53.40 3.78 8.73
N SER A 84 -53.31 5.00 9.24
CA SER A 84 -52.12 5.85 9.11
C SER A 84 -50.89 5.23 9.78
N GLN A 85 -51.06 4.67 10.98
CA GLN A 85 -50.00 3.95 11.68
C GLN A 85 -49.56 2.70 10.92
N GLN A 86 -50.50 1.94 10.35
CA GLN A 86 -50.17 0.76 9.55
C GLN A 86 -49.37 1.12 8.28
N LEU A 87 -49.72 2.22 7.60
CA LEU A 87 -48.96 2.71 6.45
C LEU A 87 -47.54 3.14 6.84
N GLN A 88 -47.38 3.85 7.96
CA GLN A 88 -46.06 4.25 8.46
C GLN A 88 -45.19 3.02 8.77
N ARG A 89 -45.77 1.98 9.37
CA ARG A 89 -45.06 0.72 9.65
C ARG A 89 -44.65 -0.06 8.40
N LEU A 90 -45.51 -0.08 7.38
CA LEU A 90 -45.16 -0.65 6.08
C LEU A 90 -44.00 0.12 5.46
N ALA A 91 -44.03 1.45 5.50
CA ALA A 91 -42.93 2.28 5.00
C ALA A 91 -41.62 2.03 5.78
N GLN A 92 -41.66 1.92 7.11
CA GLN A 92 -40.47 1.59 7.92
C GLN A 92 -39.92 0.19 7.60
N ARG A 93 -40.80 -0.79 7.38
CA ARG A 93 -40.39 -2.14 6.99
C ARG A 93 -39.72 -2.15 5.62
N GLU A 94 -40.27 -1.40 4.67
CA GLU A 94 -39.68 -1.27 3.33
C GLU A 94 -38.32 -0.59 3.40
N LEU A 95 -38.22 0.51 4.17
CA LEU A 95 -36.96 1.21 4.39
C LEU A 95 -35.88 0.30 5.00
N ALA A 96 -36.24 -0.57 5.94
CA ALA A 96 -35.31 -1.55 6.51
C ALA A 96 -34.80 -2.55 5.45
N GLN A 97 -35.63 -2.94 4.48
CA GLN A 97 -35.23 -3.78 3.35
C GLN A 97 -34.32 -3.04 2.36
N GLU A 98 -34.56 -1.75 2.12
CA GLU A 98 -33.66 -0.89 1.33
C GLU A 98 -32.28 -0.79 1.97
N TYR A 99 -32.21 -0.68 3.30
CA TYR A 99 -30.92 -0.74 4.02
C TYR A 99 -30.21 -2.08 3.85
N ASP A 100 -30.93 -3.21 3.81
CA ASP A 100 -30.33 -4.52 3.51
C ASP A 100 -29.71 -4.55 2.11
N GLY A 101 -30.41 -4.01 1.10
CA GLY A 101 -29.89 -3.88 -0.25
C GLY A 101 -28.63 -3.00 -0.30
N LEU A 102 -28.69 -1.84 0.34
CA LEU A 102 -27.56 -0.89 0.44
C LEU A 102 -26.34 -1.52 1.12
N LEU A 103 -26.53 -2.26 2.21
CA LEU A 103 -25.43 -2.90 2.93
C LEU A 103 -24.71 -3.94 2.08
N VAL A 104 -25.43 -4.77 1.33
CA VAL A 104 -24.79 -5.75 0.43
C VAL A 104 -24.01 -5.04 -0.67
N GLN A 105 -24.54 -3.95 -1.22
CA GLN A 105 -23.83 -3.16 -2.23
C GLN A 105 -22.55 -2.52 -1.66
N LEU A 106 -22.64 -1.90 -0.48
CA LEU A 106 -21.48 -1.30 0.19
C LEU A 106 -20.42 -2.35 0.58
N GLU A 107 -20.82 -3.57 0.95
CA GLU A 107 -19.88 -4.68 1.19
C GLU A 107 -19.11 -5.07 -0.08
N ILE A 108 -19.78 -5.12 -1.24
CA ILE A 108 -19.12 -5.37 -2.53
C ILE A 108 -18.13 -4.24 -2.84
N ASP A 109 -18.54 -2.98 -2.66
CA ASP A 109 -17.70 -1.82 -2.91
C ASP A 109 -16.50 -1.77 -1.95
N GLN A 110 -16.69 -2.15 -0.68
CA GLN A 110 -15.62 -2.30 0.30
C GLN A 110 -14.60 -3.36 -0.15
N LEU A 111 -15.05 -4.53 -0.63
CA LEU A 111 -14.16 -5.58 -1.13
C LEU A 111 -13.36 -5.11 -2.35
N LYS A 112 -14.00 -4.42 -3.30
CA LYS A 112 -13.30 -3.80 -4.45
C LYS A 112 -12.26 -2.81 -4.00
N GLN A 113 -12.61 -1.95 -3.03
CA GLN A 113 -11.73 -0.90 -2.57
C GLN A 113 -10.55 -1.46 -1.76
N LYS A 114 -10.76 -2.50 -0.95
CA LYS A 114 -9.67 -3.27 -0.30
C LYS A 114 -8.70 -3.86 -1.33
N ALA A 115 -9.21 -4.44 -2.41
CA ALA A 115 -8.36 -4.93 -3.49
C ALA A 115 -7.55 -3.81 -4.16
N LYS A 116 -8.18 -2.66 -4.46
CA LYS A 116 -7.48 -1.48 -5.00
C LYS A 116 -6.41 -0.94 -4.05
N CYS A 117 -6.68 -0.90 -2.74
CA CYS A 117 -5.71 -0.50 -1.73
C CYS A 117 -4.49 -1.42 -1.72
N HIS A 118 -4.70 -2.74 -1.83
CA HIS A 118 -3.59 -3.70 -1.93
C HIS A 118 -2.73 -3.49 -3.17
N PHE A 119 -3.33 -3.33 -4.35
CA PHE A 119 -2.57 -3.12 -5.58
C PHE A 119 -1.83 -1.78 -5.61
N SER A 120 -2.49 -0.70 -5.17
CA SER A 120 -1.84 0.62 -5.06
C SER A 120 -0.72 0.61 -4.01
N ALA A 121 -0.90 -0.08 -2.89
CA ALA A 121 0.16 -0.26 -1.90
C ALA A 121 1.35 -1.00 -2.51
N LYS A 122 1.13 -2.14 -3.18
CA LYS A 122 2.18 -2.90 -3.86
C LYS A 122 2.95 -2.03 -4.86
N GLY A 123 2.24 -1.29 -5.73
CA GLY A 123 2.85 -0.37 -6.68
C GLY A 123 3.67 0.74 -5.99
N CYS A 124 3.18 1.28 -4.88
CA CYS A 124 3.91 2.23 -4.06
C CYS A 124 5.18 1.62 -3.44
N ARG A 125 5.12 0.37 -2.92
CA ARG A 125 6.31 -0.34 -2.39
C ARG A 125 7.35 -0.59 -3.49
N ASP A 126 6.93 -0.96 -4.69
CA ASP A 126 7.83 -1.25 -5.80
C ASP A 126 8.47 0.03 -6.36
N ALA A 127 7.70 1.13 -6.47
CA ALA A 127 8.21 2.44 -6.83
C ALA A 127 9.23 2.96 -5.81
N TYR A 128 8.93 2.82 -4.51
CA TYR A 128 9.85 3.17 -3.43
C TYR A 128 11.19 2.42 -3.53
N LYS A 129 11.14 1.08 -3.67
CA LYS A 129 12.34 0.25 -3.83
C LYS A 129 13.18 0.70 -5.02
N THR A 130 12.53 0.99 -6.13
CA THR A 130 13.20 1.44 -7.35
C THR A 130 13.89 2.79 -7.13
N ALA A 131 13.18 3.75 -6.55
CA ALA A 131 13.73 5.08 -6.29
C ALA A 131 14.89 5.04 -5.29
N LEU A 132 14.75 4.30 -4.18
CA LEU A 132 15.82 4.13 -3.19
C LEU A 132 17.03 3.40 -3.78
N PHE A 133 16.81 2.34 -4.56
CA PHE A 133 17.89 1.61 -5.22
C PHE A 133 18.69 2.52 -6.16
N GLN A 134 18.01 3.28 -7.01
CA GLN A 134 18.66 4.20 -7.95
C GLN A 134 19.47 5.27 -7.21
N TYR A 135 18.88 5.87 -6.16
CA TYR A 135 19.55 6.88 -5.35
C TYR A 135 20.80 6.31 -4.66
N ALA A 136 20.65 5.20 -3.94
CA ALA A 136 21.76 4.55 -3.23
C ALA A 136 22.87 4.09 -4.19
N HIS A 137 22.50 3.56 -5.36
CA HIS A 137 23.47 3.13 -6.37
C HIS A 137 24.28 4.31 -6.92
N ARG A 138 23.63 5.44 -7.21
CA ARG A 138 24.34 6.67 -7.64
C ARG A 138 25.28 7.16 -6.57
N GLU A 139 24.80 7.35 -5.33
CA GLU A 139 25.62 7.89 -4.24
C GLU A 139 26.82 6.98 -3.96
N PHE A 140 26.61 5.67 -3.93
CA PHE A 140 27.70 4.72 -3.80
C PHE A 140 28.68 4.80 -4.98
N GLY A 141 28.19 4.87 -6.22
CA GLY A 141 29.04 5.01 -7.40
C GLY A 141 29.88 6.29 -7.39
N LEU A 142 29.29 7.43 -6.99
CA LEU A 142 30.00 8.70 -6.84
C LEU A 142 31.08 8.61 -5.76
N ALA A 143 30.77 8.02 -4.61
CA ALA A 143 31.74 7.84 -3.53
C ALA A 143 32.91 6.92 -3.95
N MET A 144 32.61 5.81 -4.65
CA MET A 144 33.62 4.87 -5.12
C MET A 144 34.53 5.48 -6.21
N ASN A 145 33.96 6.30 -7.10
CA ASN A 145 34.75 6.97 -8.14
C ASN A 145 35.64 8.09 -7.57
N ASN A 146 35.29 8.62 -6.39
CA ASN A 146 35.99 9.71 -5.72
C ASN A 146 36.83 9.22 -4.51
N ILE A 147 37.19 7.94 -4.46
CA ILE A 147 38.11 7.43 -3.43
C ILE A 147 39.44 8.18 -3.51
N SER A 148 39.97 8.59 -2.35
CA SER A 148 41.23 9.32 -2.31
C SER A 148 42.41 8.48 -2.83
N GLU A 149 43.24 9.11 -3.68
CA GLU A 149 44.46 8.47 -4.20
C GLU A 149 45.42 8.07 -3.07
N ASP A 150 45.44 8.85 -1.97
CA ASP A 150 46.21 8.54 -0.77
C ASP A 150 45.81 7.20 -0.14
N LEU A 151 44.51 6.89 -0.09
CA LEU A 151 44.02 5.62 0.43
C LEU A 151 44.43 4.46 -0.49
N ILE A 152 44.29 4.63 -1.81
CA ILE A 152 44.71 3.63 -2.80
C ILE A 152 46.22 3.37 -2.68
N ARG A 153 47.03 4.44 -2.54
CA ARG A 153 48.48 4.35 -2.34
C ARG A 153 48.81 3.60 -1.05
N ALA A 154 48.16 3.90 0.06
CA ALA A 154 48.37 3.22 1.35
C ALA A 154 48.04 1.73 1.26
N ILE A 155 46.90 1.37 0.66
CA ILE A 155 46.48 -0.03 0.43
C ILE A 155 47.54 -0.77 -0.39
N LYS A 156 48.04 -0.15 -1.48
CA LYS A 156 49.06 -0.75 -2.35
C LYS A 156 50.39 -0.98 -1.61
N LEU A 157 50.83 -0.02 -0.80
CA LEU A 157 52.05 -0.16 0.01
C LEU A 157 51.90 -1.28 1.04
N TYR A 158 50.74 -1.35 1.71
CA TYR A 158 50.48 -2.33 2.75
C TYR A 158 50.36 -3.75 2.19
N ARG A 159 49.75 -3.89 1.00
CA ARG A 159 49.77 -5.13 0.20
C ARG A 159 51.19 -5.57 -0.10
N HIS A 160 52.02 -4.67 -0.63
CA HIS A 160 53.40 -4.98 -0.99
C HIS A 160 54.25 -5.40 0.22
N MET A 161 54.04 -4.77 1.37
CA MET A 161 54.69 -5.18 2.62
C MET A 161 54.37 -6.64 2.96
N TYR A 162 53.10 -7.06 2.93
CA TYR A 162 52.74 -8.46 3.21
C TYR A 162 53.29 -9.42 2.17
N ASP A 163 53.25 -9.05 0.88
CA ASP A 163 53.82 -9.87 -0.20
C ASP A 163 55.32 -10.16 0.00
N VAL A 164 56.08 -9.20 0.55
CA VAL A 164 57.51 -9.36 0.80
C VAL A 164 57.81 -10.03 2.16
N THR A 165 56.95 -9.84 3.17
CA THR A 165 57.22 -10.28 4.55
C THR A 165 56.57 -11.59 4.93
N THR A 166 55.53 -12.01 4.20
CA THR A 166 54.73 -13.20 4.50
C THR A 166 54.78 -14.17 3.34
N SER A 167 54.87 -15.45 3.68
CA SER A 167 54.85 -16.55 2.72
C SER A 167 54.31 -17.79 3.41
N GLU A 168 53.83 -18.75 2.62
CA GLU A 168 53.42 -20.07 3.14
C GLU A 168 54.54 -20.75 3.93
N PHE A 169 55.80 -20.52 3.54
CA PHE A 169 56.97 -21.05 4.23
C PHE A 169 57.16 -20.43 5.62
N THR A 170 56.91 -19.13 5.78
CA THR A 170 57.13 -18.41 7.05
C THR A 170 55.95 -18.53 8.01
N GLU A 171 54.72 -18.60 7.51
CA GLU A 171 53.49 -18.58 8.35
C GLU A 171 52.74 -19.92 8.38
N GLY A 172 53.08 -20.88 7.52
CA GLY A 172 52.48 -22.21 7.49
C GLY A 172 50.95 -22.16 7.34
N LEU A 173 50.23 -22.83 8.24
CA LEU A 173 48.75 -22.87 8.23
C LEU A 173 48.09 -21.53 8.55
N ALA A 174 48.82 -20.56 9.10
CA ALA A 174 48.31 -19.22 9.41
C ALA A 174 48.47 -18.25 8.23
N TYR A 175 49.12 -18.68 7.14
CA TYR A 175 49.31 -17.84 5.96
C TYR A 175 47.96 -17.45 5.36
N GLN A 176 47.81 -16.15 5.13
CA GLN A 176 46.69 -15.59 4.39
C GLN A 176 47.23 -14.79 3.22
N ASP A 177 46.63 -15.01 2.05
CA ASP A 177 46.90 -14.21 0.86
C ASP A 177 46.92 -12.69 1.18
N PRO A 178 47.99 -11.97 0.81
CA PRO A 178 48.15 -10.54 1.10
C PRO A 178 46.95 -9.69 0.67
N ASP A 179 46.32 -10.02 -0.47
CA ASP A 179 45.18 -9.25 -0.99
C ASP A 179 43.97 -9.44 -0.09
N LYS A 180 43.69 -10.69 0.28
CA LYS A 180 42.60 -11.01 1.22
C LYS A 180 42.83 -10.36 2.58
N ARG A 181 44.07 -10.40 3.09
CA ARG A 181 44.40 -9.83 4.40
C ARG A 181 44.17 -8.32 4.43
N VAL A 182 44.65 -7.60 3.42
CA VAL A 182 44.50 -6.15 3.33
C VAL A 182 43.05 -5.75 3.06
N ILE A 183 42.36 -6.43 2.14
CA ILE A 183 40.95 -6.16 1.83
C ILE A 183 40.06 -6.36 3.07
N ASN A 184 40.26 -7.45 3.83
CA ASN A 184 39.49 -7.70 5.04
C ASN A 184 39.68 -6.58 6.07
N GLN A 185 40.91 -6.11 6.29
CA GLN A 185 41.15 -4.98 7.20
C GLN A 185 40.45 -3.69 6.74
N VAL A 186 40.45 -3.41 5.43
CA VAL A 186 39.74 -2.25 4.88
C VAL A 186 38.23 -2.41 5.07
N ILE A 187 37.67 -3.58 4.77
CA ILE A 187 36.25 -3.89 4.97
C ILE A 187 35.85 -3.71 6.44
N ASP A 188 36.61 -4.29 7.37
CA ASP A 188 36.33 -4.19 8.81
C ASP A 188 36.29 -2.74 9.28
N HIS A 189 37.26 -1.93 8.84
CA HIS A 189 37.31 -0.52 9.20
C HIS A 189 36.15 0.28 8.61
N LEU A 190 35.81 0.04 7.34
CA LEU A 190 34.67 0.70 6.68
C LEU A 190 33.34 0.28 7.31
N MET A 191 33.15 -1.00 7.62
CA MET A 191 31.96 -1.50 8.31
C MET A 191 31.82 -0.89 9.71
N ALA A 192 32.91 -0.79 10.47
CA ALA A 192 32.89 -0.17 11.79
C ALA A 192 32.52 1.33 11.74
N LYS A 193 32.96 2.05 10.69
CA LYS A 193 32.58 3.44 10.46
C LYS A 193 31.13 3.57 9.98
N SER A 194 30.71 2.74 9.03
CA SER A 194 29.35 2.71 8.50
C SER A 194 28.32 2.46 9.60
N ASN A 195 28.58 1.49 10.50
CA ASN A 195 27.69 1.17 11.61
C ASN A 195 27.52 2.32 12.62
N LYS A 196 28.48 3.25 12.68
CA LYS A 196 28.42 4.45 13.55
C LYS A 196 27.88 5.67 12.82
N TYR A 197 27.75 5.61 11.49
CA TYR A 197 27.28 6.72 10.70
C TYR A 197 25.79 6.93 10.93
N GLN A 198 25.40 8.19 11.08
CA GLN A 198 24.01 8.61 11.17
C GLN A 198 23.74 9.62 10.07
N PHE A 199 22.67 9.40 9.32
CA PHE A 199 22.22 10.36 8.32
C PHE A 199 21.74 11.63 8.99
N ASN A 200 22.30 12.77 8.59
CA ASN A 200 21.76 14.08 8.96
C ASN A 200 20.77 14.52 7.87
N MET A 201 19.48 14.33 8.12
CA MET A 201 18.44 14.61 7.12
C MET A 201 18.36 16.09 6.72
N ASP A 202 18.80 17.02 7.57
CA ASP A 202 18.83 18.46 7.25
C ASP A 202 19.75 18.77 6.06
N ASN A 203 20.77 17.94 5.85
CA ASN A 203 21.73 18.06 4.75
C ASN A 203 21.40 17.15 3.56
N GLU A 204 20.29 16.41 3.61
CA GLU A 204 19.96 15.35 2.65
C GLU A 204 18.57 15.59 2.03
N PRO A 205 18.38 16.62 1.20
CA PRO A 205 17.07 17.00 0.68
C PRO A 205 16.46 15.95 -0.25
N GLU A 206 17.28 15.32 -1.10
CA GLU A 206 16.83 14.26 -2.01
C GLU A 206 16.40 13.01 -1.23
N LEU A 207 17.19 12.56 -0.25
CA LEU A 207 16.85 11.43 0.61
C LEU A 207 15.65 11.72 1.52
N SER A 208 15.54 12.95 2.03
CA SER A 208 14.39 13.40 2.82
C SER A 208 13.09 13.34 2.04
N SER A 209 13.12 13.71 0.75
CA SER A 209 11.97 13.60 -0.14
C SER A 209 11.53 12.14 -0.34
N LEU A 210 12.48 11.22 -0.47
CA LEU A 210 12.22 9.77 -0.63
C LEU A 210 11.78 9.11 0.68
N ARG A 211 12.13 9.70 1.82
CA ARG A 211 12.03 9.14 3.18
C ARG A 211 12.83 7.84 3.30
N LEU A 212 13.98 7.91 3.98
CA LEU A 212 14.86 6.76 4.22
C LEU A 212 14.10 5.55 4.81
N TYR A 213 13.10 5.80 5.65
CA TYR A 213 12.23 4.77 6.19
C TYR A 213 10.88 4.78 5.48
N GLN A 214 10.49 3.62 4.96
CA GLN A 214 9.18 3.44 4.35
C GLN A 214 8.08 3.64 5.40
N PRO A 215 7.21 4.67 5.28
CA PRO A 215 6.09 4.83 6.18
C PRO A 215 5.05 3.72 5.96
N ALA A 216 4.30 3.39 7.02
CA ALA A 216 3.21 2.42 6.93
C ALA A 216 2.20 2.84 5.85
N LEU A 217 1.78 1.86 5.04
CA LEU A 217 0.75 2.03 4.01
C LEU A 217 -0.56 1.48 4.59
N PRO A 218 -1.57 2.33 4.86
CA PRO A 218 -2.84 1.87 5.42
C PRO A 218 -3.55 0.92 4.45
N HIS A 219 -4.27 -0.07 5.00
CA HIS A 219 -5.06 -1.02 4.20
C HIS A 219 -4.26 -1.75 3.11
N SER A 220 -2.94 -1.89 3.28
CA SER A 220 -2.06 -2.47 2.27
C SER A 220 -2.22 -3.98 2.11
N ASP A 221 -2.66 -4.65 3.16
CA ASP A 221 -2.63 -6.10 3.25
C ASP A 221 -4.04 -6.65 2.99
N PHE A 222 -4.18 -7.37 1.88
CA PHE A 222 -5.42 -8.02 1.50
C PHE A 222 -5.10 -9.40 0.89
N PRO A 223 -5.07 -10.47 1.72
CA PRO A 223 -4.75 -11.83 1.30
C PRO A 223 -5.55 -12.35 0.09
N PRO A 224 -6.85 -12.04 -0.07
CA PRO A 224 -7.66 -12.57 -1.18
C PRO A 224 -7.17 -12.20 -2.59
N VAL A 225 -6.34 -11.18 -2.74
CA VAL A 225 -5.79 -10.78 -4.06
C VAL A 225 -4.26 -10.80 -4.11
N SER A 226 -3.61 -11.37 -3.09
CA SER A 226 -2.15 -11.31 -2.95
C SER A 226 -1.41 -12.13 -4.00
N THR A 227 -2.01 -13.21 -4.51
CA THR A 227 -1.43 -14.05 -5.57
C THR A 227 -2.31 -14.06 -6.84
N PRO A 228 -1.75 -14.35 -8.03
CA PRO A 228 -2.52 -14.37 -9.27
C PRO A 228 -3.73 -15.32 -9.27
N CYS A 229 -3.58 -16.50 -8.66
CA CYS A 229 -4.66 -17.49 -8.55
C CYS A 229 -5.77 -17.01 -7.61
N GLN A 230 -5.40 -16.51 -6.43
CA GLN A 230 -6.35 -15.94 -5.47
C GLN A 230 -7.08 -14.73 -6.07
N ASN A 231 -6.37 -13.84 -6.76
CA ASN A 231 -6.95 -12.68 -7.42
C ASN A 231 -8.02 -13.07 -8.45
N THR A 232 -7.70 -14.05 -9.31
CA THR A 232 -8.67 -14.55 -10.31
C THR A 232 -9.91 -15.15 -9.64
N LYS A 233 -9.73 -15.92 -8.56
CA LYS A 233 -10.84 -16.50 -7.79
C LYS A 233 -11.70 -15.41 -7.15
N PHE A 234 -11.06 -14.43 -6.50
CA PHE A 234 -11.72 -13.31 -5.83
C PHE A 234 -12.61 -12.52 -6.79
N TRP A 235 -12.10 -12.13 -7.97
CA TRP A 235 -12.91 -11.36 -8.93
C TRP A 235 -14.05 -12.16 -9.53
N ARG A 236 -13.89 -13.48 -9.68
CA ARG A 236 -14.98 -14.37 -10.11
C ARG A 236 -16.10 -14.38 -9.06
N GLU A 237 -15.77 -14.67 -7.80
CA GLU A 237 -16.72 -14.69 -6.69
C GLU A 237 -17.40 -13.33 -6.49
N LEU A 238 -16.66 -12.23 -6.65
CA LEU A 238 -17.20 -10.89 -6.53
C LEU A 238 -18.20 -10.57 -7.67
N LYS A 239 -17.89 -10.99 -8.89
CA LYS A 239 -18.79 -10.86 -10.03
C LYS A 239 -20.08 -11.66 -9.85
N GLU A 240 -19.98 -12.89 -9.34
CA GLU A 240 -21.15 -13.72 -9.00
C GLU A 240 -22.03 -13.03 -7.94
N LYS A 241 -21.43 -12.43 -6.90
CA LYS A 241 -22.17 -11.64 -5.90
C LYS A 241 -22.88 -10.42 -6.49
N GLU A 242 -22.24 -9.70 -7.41
CA GLU A 242 -22.84 -8.57 -8.11
C GLU A 242 -24.02 -8.98 -9.00
N GLU A 243 -23.90 -10.10 -9.71
CA GLU A 243 -24.99 -10.63 -10.54
C GLU A 243 -26.17 -11.10 -9.68
N ALA A 244 -25.89 -11.75 -8.55
CA ALA A 244 -26.92 -12.12 -7.58
C ALA A 244 -27.64 -10.89 -7.00
N LEU A 245 -26.92 -9.79 -6.72
CA LEU A 245 -27.53 -8.55 -6.26
C LEU A 245 -28.41 -7.92 -7.34
N LYS A 246 -27.94 -7.82 -8.59
CA LYS A 246 -28.71 -7.26 -9.71
C LYS A 246 -30.01 -8.04 -9.97
N THR A 247 -29.95 -9.37 -9.92
CA THR A 247 -31.15 -10.20 -10.09
C THR A 247 -32.14 -10.06 -8.94
N ARG A 248 -31.67 -9.76 -7.72
CA ARG A 248 -32.53 -9.47 -6.58
C ARG A 248 -33.22 -8.11 -6.73
N SER A 249 -32.49 -7.07 -7.15
CA SER A 249 -33.04 -5.73 -7.38
C SER A 249 -34.06 -5.67 -8.53
N GLN A 250 -34.05 -6.62 -9.48
CA GLN A 250 -35.03 -6.70 -10.57
C GLN A 250 -36.33 -7.43 -10.20
N LYS A 251 -36.38 -8.09 -9.04
CA LYS A 251 -37.54 -8.88 -8.57
C LYS A 251 -38.39 -8.16 -7.52
N VAL A 252 -37.93 -7.00 -7.05
CA VAL A 252 -38.67 -6.07 -6.18
C VAL A 252 -39.37 -5.06 -7.09
#